data_AF-A0A077LPX0-F1
#
_entry.id   AF-A0A077LPX0-F1
#
_cell.length_a   1.000
_cell.length_b   1.000
_cell.length_c   1.000
_cell.angle_alpha   90.00
_cell.angle_beta   90.00
_cell.angle_gamma   90.00
#
_symmetry.space_group_name_H-M   'P 1'
#
loop_
_entity.id
_entity.type
_entity.pdbx_description
1 polymer ?
#
loop_
_entity_poly.entity_id
_entity_poly.type
_entity_poly.pdbx_seq_one_letter_code
_entity_poly.pdbx_strand_id
1 'polypeptide(L)' 'MQTLIITGPQGSGKTTLAVQLLEFFGKTHVVDDWDGREPLPLGVLALTNCDTFSAGDAQVLTLEEARQLLAAVG' A
#
# COMPACT_ATOMS: atom_id res chain seq x y z
N MET A 1 -0.93 8.42 12.94
CA MET A 1 -1.18 7.25 12.08
C MET A 1 -0.62 7.56 10.71
N GLN A 2 0.38 6.81 10.25
CA GLN A 2 1.05 7.04 8.97
C GLN A 2 0.32 6.29 7.84
N THR A 3 0.25 6.88 6.66
CA THR A 3 -0.30 6.26 5.44
C THR A 3 0.71 5.30 4.82
N LEU A 4 0.24 4.19 4.24
CA LEU A 4 1.06 3.20 3.56
C LEU A 4 0.68 3.15 2.08
N ILE A 5 1.66 3.19 1.19
CA ILE A 5 1.48 3.06 -0.25
C ILE A 5 2.12 1.75 -0.69
N ILE A 6 1.36 0.90 -1.37
CA ILE A 6 1.84 -0.34 -1.99
C ILE A 6 1.95 -0.13 -3.49
N THR A 7 3.15 -0.27 -4.02
CA THR A 7 3.43 -0.15 -5.45
C THR A 7 3.57 -1.51 -6.10
N GLY A 8 3.20 -1.59 -7.38
CA GLY A 8 3.52 -2.75 -8.21
C GLY A 8 2.70 -2.81 -9.49
N PRO A 9 3.06 -3.68 -10.44
CA PRO A 9 2.39 -3.78 -11.73
C PRO A 9 0.88 -4.01 -11.60
N GLN A 10 0.11 -3.60 -12.60
CA GLN A 10 -1.31 -3.95 -12.66
C GLN A 10 -1.46 -5.49 -12.72
N GLY A 11 -2.48 -6.02 -12.02
CA GLY A 11 -2.71 -7.48 -11.99
C GLY A 11 -1.73 -8.28 -11.13
N SER A 12 -0.78 -7.66 -10.43
CA SER A 12 0.18 -8.37 -9.55
C SER A 12 -0.41 -8.94 -8.26
N GLY A 13 -1.71 -8.76 -8.02
CA GLY A 13 -2.40 -9.25 -6.81
C GLY A 13 -2.30 -8.32 -5.60
N LYS A 14 -2.01 -7.02 -5.82
CA LYS A 14 -1.95 -6.01 -4.76
C LYS A 14 -3.21 -5.98 -3.89
N THR A 15 -4.40 -6.00 -4.51
CA THR A 15 -5.68 -5.97 -3.81
C THR A 15 -5.88 -7.17 -2.89
N THR A 16 -5.43 -8.36 -3.29
CA THR A 16 -5.48 -9.57 -2.45
C THR A 16 -4.58 -9.45 -1.23
N LEU A 17 -3.37 -8.90 -1.41
CA LEU A 17 -2.43 -8.68 -0.30
C LEU A 17 -2.87 -7.51 0.60
N ALA A 18 -3.54 -6.50 0.04
CA ALA A 18 -3.97 -5.30 0.75
C ALA A 18 -4.84 -5.60 1.97
N VAL A 19 -5.70 -6.62 1.89
CA VAL A 19 -6.53 -7.04 3.02
C VAL A 19 -5.68 -7.52 4.19
N GLN A 20 -4.67 -8.36 3.92
CA GLN A 20 -3.74 -8.85 4.94
C GLN A 20 -2.87 -7.73 5.50
N LEU A 21 -2.43 -6.81 4.63
CA LEU A 21 -1.62 -5.65 5.03
C LEU A 21 -2.43 -4.64 5.85
N LEU A 22 -3.72 -4.48 5.57
CA LEU A 22 -4.60 -3.59 6.33
C LEU A 22 -4.69 -4.04 7.79
N GLU A 23 -4.89 -5.34 8.02
CA GLU A 23 -4.86 -5.94 9.37
C GLU A 23 -3.48 -5.84 10.00
N PHE A 24 -2.43 -6.24 9.26
CA PHE A 24 -1.05 -6.26 9.76
C PHE A 24 -0.54 -4.88 10.20
N PHE A 25 -0.82 -3.84 9.42
CA PHE A 25 -0.41 -2.47 9.70
C PHE A 25 -1.46 -1.64 10.47
N GLY A 26 -2.58 -2.26 10.86
CA GLY A 26 -3.68 -1.59 11.57
C GLY A 26 -4.26 -0.39 10.82
N LYS A 27 -4.38 -0.48 9.49
CA LYS A 27 -4.98 0.59 8.67
C LYS A 27 -6.50 0.50 8.71
N THR A 28 -7.17 1.62 8.47
CA THR A 28 -8.63 1.69 8.55
C THR A 28 -9.32 1.51 7.21
N HIS A 29 -8.61 1.76 6.11
CA HIS A 29 -9.19 1.76 4.76
C HIS A 29 -8.16 1.44 3.68
N VAL A 30 -8.62 0.85 2.57
CA VAL A 30 -7.84 0.67 1.33
C VAL A 30 -8.32 1.64 0.28
N VAL A 31 -7.40 2.40 -0.32
CA VAL A 31 -7.62 3.16 -1.55
C VAL A 31 -7.02 2.35 -2.69
N ASP A 32 -7.87 1.64 -3.45
CA ASP A 32 -7.42 0.91 -4.64
C ASP A 32 -7.30 1.85 -5.85
N ASP A 33 -6.41 1.52 -6.77
CA ASP A 33 -6.14 2.28 -8.01
C ASP A 33 -5.81 3.76 -7.80
N TRP A 34 -5.01 4.07 -6.77
CA TRP A 34 -4.54 5.43 -6.53
C TRP A 34 -3.61 5.92 -7.65
N ASP A 35 -3.93 7.08 -8.21
CA ASP A 35 -3.28 7.68 -9.39
C ASP A 35 -1.93 8.36 -9.10
N GLY A 36 -1.49 8.37 -7.84
CA GLY A 36 -0.24 9.00 -7.41
C GLY A 36 -0.29 10.52 -7.31
N ARG A 37 -1.46 11.15 -7.51
CA ARG A 37 -1.65 12.60 -7.55
C ARG A 37 -2.62 13.09 -6.49
N GLU A 38 -3.70 12.36 -6.27
CA GLU A 38 -4.68 12.76 -5.26
C GLU A 38 -4.10 12.64 -3.84
N PRO A 39 -4.40 13.58 -2.94
CA PRO A 39 -3.93 13.50 -1.56
C PRO A 39 -4.58 12.30 -0.85
N LEU A 40 -3.76 11.50 -0.16
CA LEU A 40 -4.24 10.36 0.62
C LEU A 40 -4.61 10.79 2.05
N PRO A 41 -5.75 10.32 2.60
CA PRO A 41 -6.06 10.50 4.00
C PRO A 41 -5.02 9.84 4.91
N LEU A 42 -4.91 10.31 6.16
CA LEU A 42 -4.00 9.71 7.14
C LEU A 42 -4.47 8.31 7.55
N GLY A 43 -3.53 7.37 7.64
CA GLY A 43 -3.79 6.02 8.16
C GLY A 43 -4.48 5.07 7.19
N VAL A 44 -4.48 5.39 5.89
CA VAL A 44 -4.98 4.48 4.85
C VAL A 44 -3.86 3.62 4.26
N LEU A 45 -4.26 2.61 3.51
CA LEU A 45 -3.41 1.81 2.63
C LEU A 45 -3.79 2.12 1.18
N ALA A 46 -2.90 2.76 0.42
CA ALA A 46 -3.13 3.03 -0.99
C ALA A 46 -2.44 1.98 -1.87
N LEU A 47 -3.09 1.57 -2.95
CA LEU A 47 -2.52 0.69 -3.96
C LEU A 47 -2.31 1.49 -5.23
N THR A 48 -1.12 1.42 -5.80
CA THR A 48 -0.83 2.10 -7.07
C THR A 48 -0.01 1.23 -8.00
N ASN A 49 -0.22 1.42 -9.30
CA ASN A 49 0.64 0.92 -10.37
C ASN A 49 1.53 2.02 -10.96
N CYS A 50 1.51 3.22 -10.38
CA CYS A 50 2.31 4.34 -10.84
C CYS A 50 3.78 4.15 -10.43
N ASP A 51 4.68 4.33 -11.39
CA ASP A 51 6.13 4.28 -11.15
C ASP A 51 6.67 5.61 -10.60
N THR A 52 5.87 6.68 -10.67
CA THR A 52 6.26 8.03 -10.23
C THR A 52 5.10 8.73 -9.53
N PHE A 53 5.31 9.07 -8.26
CA PHE A 53 4.35 9.79 -7.42
C PHE A 53 5.10 10.48 -6.27
N SER A 54 4.43 11.40 -5.59
CA SER A 54 4.96 12.03 -4.38
C SER A 54 4.39 11.33 -3.15
N ALA A 55 5.24 10.63 -2.40
CA ALA A 55 4.81 9.93 -1.19
C ALA A 55 4.62 10.86 0.02
N GLY A 56 5.25 12.04 0.03
CA GLY A 56 5.28 12.90 1.21
C GLY A 56 5.81 12.14 2.43
N ASP A 57 5.04 12.14 3.53
CA ASP A 57 5.35 11.40 4.76
C ASP A 57 4.82 9.95 4.77
N ALA A 58 4.21 9.49 3.68
CA ALA A 58 3.71 8.12 3.59
C ALA A 58 4.86 7.11 3.52
N GLN A 59 4.66 5.96 4.16
CA GLN A 59 5.54 4.82 3.97
C GLN A 59 5.25 4.21 2.61
N VAL A 60 6.29 3.89 1.84
CA VAL A 60 6.15 3.21 0.54
C VAL A 60 6.76 1.83 0.64
N LEU A 61 6.02 0.82 0.18
CA LEU A 61 6.50 -0.54 0.02
C LEU A 61 6.15 -1.04 -1.38
N THR A 62 7.05 -1.81 -1.98
CA THR A 62 6.71 -2.63 -3.12
C THR A 62 5.85 -3.81 -2.67
N LEU A 63 5.10 -4.39 -3.61
CA LEU A 63 4.33 -5.60 -3.34
C LEU A 63 5.21 -6.75 -2.81
N GLU A 64 6.46 -6.84 -3.28
CA GLU A 64 7.41 -7.87 -2.84
C GLU A 64 7.84 -7.67 -1.39
N GLU A 65 8.25 -6.46 -1.02
CA GLU A 65 8.61 -6.13 0.36
C GLU A 65 7.44 -6.37 1.32
N ALA A 66 6.23 -5.98 0.90
CA ALA A 66 5.02 -6.23 1.68
C ALA A 66 4.76 -7.73 1.92
N ARG A 67 5.02 -8.58 0.92
CA ARG A 67 4.93 -10.04 1.07
C ARG A 67 5.99 -10.58 2.02
N GLN A 68 7.22 -10.09 1.93
CA GLN A 68 8.30 -10.52 2.83
C GLN A 68 8.00 -10.16 4.29
N LEU A 69 7.45 -8.98 4.54
CA LEU A 69 7.04 -8.57 5.88
C LEU A 69 5.95 -9.48 6.45
N LEU A 70 4.93 -9.82 5.66
CA LEU A 70 3.90 -10.76 6.09
C LEU A 70 4.45 -12.16 6.36
N ALA A 71 5.37 -12.63 5.52
CA ALA A 71 6.02 -13.94 5.68
C ALA A 71 6.96 -14.00 6.90
N ALA A 72 7.52 -12.88 7.34
CA ALA A 72 8.42 -12.81 8.49
C ALA A 72 7.69 -12.87 9.85
N VAL A 73 6.36 -12.71 9.86
CA VAL A 73 5.55 -12.65 11.09
C VAL A 73 4.59 -13.84 11.22
N GLY A 74 4.52 -14.72 10.20
CA GLY A 74 3.83 -16.02 10.25
C GLY A 74 4.75 -17.14 10.72
#